data_AF-A0A9P1CN64-F1
#
_entry.id   AF-A0A9P1CN64-F1
#
_cell.length_a   1.000
_cell.length_b   1.000
_cell.length_c   1.000
_cell.angle_alpha   90.00
_cell.angle_beta   90.00
_cell.angle_gamma   90.00
#
_symmetry.space_group_name_H-M   'P 1'
#
loop_
_entity.id
_entity.type
_entity.pdbx_description
1 polymer ?
#
loop_
_entity_poly.entity_id
_entity_poly.type
_entity_poly.pdbx_seq_one_letter_code
_entity_poly.pdbx_strand_id
1 'polypeptide(L)'
;LFTEVLLDCHVGDHKARHHFLRSASEYYERFVGLMGRDEGLRDADFFMCGEPVLFCRLLSYFGQPVIGYISTPISVYVGKEDRAEWYQQFYEMALDPRHIFATTTPIFNEWVVYATGIDLPVVRPICTYTEA
;
A
#
# COMPACT_ATOMS: atom_id res chain seq x y z
N LEU A 1 11.17 20.66 -8.39
CA LEU A 1 12.19 20.46 -7.34
C LEU A 1 12.10 19.02 -6.85
N PHE A 2 12.60 18.08 -7.65
CA PHE A 2 12.84 16.71 -7.22
C PHE A 2 14.32 16.48 -7.41
N THR A 3 15.04 16.19 -6.33
CA THR A 3 16.44 15.80 -6.41
C THR A 3 16.46 14.35 -6.83
N GLU A 4 17.11 14.05 -7.95
CA GLU A 4 17.35 12.70 -8.42
C GLU A 4 18.21 11.97 -7.38
N VAL A 5 17.65 10.95 -6.73
CA VAL A 5 18.41 10.06 -5.84
C VAL A 5 18.74 8.81 -6.64
N LEU A 6 19.96 8.78 -7.17
CA LEU A 6 20.55 7.59 -7.76
C LEU A 6 20.75 6.56 -6.64
N LEU A 7 19.94 5.50 -6.65
CA LEU A 7 20.13 4.32 -5.81
C LEU A 7 21.23 3.47 -6.42
N ASP A 8 22.47 3.66 -5.95
CA ASP A 8 23.59 2.78 -6.28
C ASP A 8 23.53 1.53 -5.40
N CYS A 9 23.02 0.43 -5.97
CA CYS A 9 22.82 -0.84 -5.26
C CYS A 9 24.13 -1.62 -4.99
N HIS A 10 25.30 -1.09 -5.35
CA HIS A 10 26.54 -1.87 -5.38
C HIS A 10 27.57 -1.56 -4.29
N VAL A 11 27.33 -0.60 -3.37
CA VAL A 11 28.28 -0.30 -2.30
C VAL A 11 27.70 -0.72 -0.95
N GLY A 12 28.23 -1.81 -0.41
CA GLY A 12 27.80 -2.48 0.83
C GLY A 12 28.00 -1.67 2.10
N ASP A 13 27.29 -0.56 2.24
CA ASP A 13 26.97 0.08 3.52
C ASP A 13 25.45 0.23 3.62
N HIS A 14 24.77 -0.89 3.87
CA HIS A 14 23.32 -0.94 4.11
C HIS A 14 22.91 -0.33 5.47
N LYS A 15 23.51 0.80 5.85
CA LYS A 15 22.81 1.80 6.64
C LYS A 15 21.97 2.68 5.72
N ALA A 16 21.17 2.04 4.84
CA ALA A 16 19.92 2.65 4.44
C ALA A 16 19.18 2.86 5.74
N ARG A 17 19.27 4.06 6.32
CA ARG A 17 18.35 4.50 7.34
C ARG A 17 17.01 4.16 6.74
N HIS A 18 16.32 3.17 7.29
CA HIS A 18 14.94 2.90 6.92
C HIS A 18 14.27 4.25 7.10
N HIS A 19 14.08 4.97 6.00
CA HIS A 19 13.42 6.25 6.00
C HIS A 19 11.96 5.86 6.13
N PHE A 20 11.58 5.48 7.35
CA PHE A 20 10.19 5.43 7.75
C PHE A 20 9.57 6.73 7.28
N LEU A 21 8.37 6.64 6.70
CA LEU A 21 7.60 7.84 6.42
C LEU A 21 7.55 8.65 7.70
N ARG A 22 7.95 9.93 7.62
CA ARG A 22 7.99 10.82 8.79
C ARG A 22 6.63 10.88 9.46
N SER A 23 5.58 10.92 8.65
CA SER A 23 4.19 10.74 9.03
C SER A 23 3.45 10.19 7.82
N ALA A 24 2.63 9.15 8.04
CA ALA A 24 1.80 8.61 6.98
C ALA A 24 0.67 9.59 6.62
N SER A 25 0.18 10.34 7.61
CA SER A 25 -0.82 11.42 7.46
C SER A 25 -0.29 12.54 6.57
N GLU A 26 0.90 13.07 6.87
CA GLU A 26 1.54 14.14 6.07
C GLU A 26 1.72 13.69 4.62
N TYR A 27 2.12 12.44 4.41
CA TYR A 27 2.28 11.89 3.07
C TYR A 27 0.94 11.77 2.33
N TYR A 28 -0.12 11.33 3.00
CA TYR A 28 -1.46 11.29 2.44
C TYR A 28 -1.94 12.68 2.00
N GLU A 29 -1.81 13.69 2.87
CA GLU A 29 -2.19 15.07 2.55
C GLU A 29 -1.41 15.61 1.34
N ARG A 30 -0.10 15.33 1.29
CA ARG A 30 0.75 15.75 0.18
C ARG A 30 0.37 15.03 -1.13
N PHE A 31 0.07 13.74 -1.07
CA PHE A 31 -0.41 12.98 -2.23
C PHE A 31 -1.71 13.59 -2.77
N VAL A 32 -2.68 13.84 -1.90
CA VAL A 32 -3.96 14.47 -2.28
C VAL A 32 -3.73 15.87 -2.86
N GLY A 33 -2.84 16.67 -2.28
CA GLY A 33 -2.51 18.00 -2.79
C GLY A 33 -1.87 18.00 -4.19
N LEU A 34 -1.07 16.97 -4.50
CA LEU A 34 -0.38 16.83 -5.79
C LEU A 34 -1.25 16.18 -6.85
N MET A 35 -1.91 15.06 -6.50
CA MET A 35 -2.58 14.17 -7.44
C MET A 35 -4.11 14.35 -7.45
N GLY A 36 -4.69 14.97 -6.43
CA GLY A 36 -6.15 15.04 -6.27
C GLY A 36 -6.90 15.85 -7.33
N ARG A 37 -6.16 16.60 -8.17
CA ARG A 37 -6.69 17.35 -9.32
C ARG A 37 -6.34 16.72 -10.67
N ASP A 38 -5.66 15.58 -10.67
CA ASP A 38 -5.35 14.86 -11.90
C ASP A 38 -6.64 14.29 -12.51
N GLU A 39 -7.02 14.77 -13.69
CA GLU A 39 -8.24 14.34 -14.38
C GLU A 39 -8.13 12.88 -14.84
N GLY A 40 -6.95 12.44 -15.27
CA GLY A 40 -6.72 11.07 -15.70
C GLY A 40 -6.90 10.05 -14.58
N LEU A 41 -6.50 10.40 -13.36
CA LEU A 41 -6.78 9.56 -12.19
C LEU A 41 -8.27 9.57 -11.81
N ARG A 42 -8.95 10.71 -11.95
CA ARG A 42 -10.39 10.81 -11.66
C ARG A 42 -11.27 10.03 -12.63
N ASP A 43 -10.81 9.87 -13.87
CA ASP A 43 -11.52 9.14 -14.91
C ASP A 43 -11.22 7.63 -14.90
N ALA A 44 -10.33 7.17 -14.02
CA ALA A 44 -10.05 5.74 -13.88
C ALA A 44 -11.31 4.97 -13.44
N ASP A 45 -11.49 3.76 -13.98
CA ASP A 45 -12.59 2.87 -13.58
C ASP A 45 -12.30 2.18 -12.23
N PHE A 46 -11.03 1.86 -11.98
CA PHE A 46 -10.52 1.25 -10.76
C PHE A 46 -9.03 1.51 -10.60
N PHE A 47 -8.54 1.33 -9.38
CA PHE A 47 -7.12 1.38 -9.06
C PHE A 47 -6.57 0.01 -8.72
N MET A 48 -5.31 -0.22 -9.06
CA MET A 48 -4.55 -1.34 -8.53
C MET A 48 -3.57 -0.83 -7.50
N CYS A 49 -3.66 -1.38 -6.30
CA CYS A 49 -2.72 -1.15 -5.22
C CYS A 49 -1.88 -2.40 -5.02
N GLY A 50 -0.59 -2.32 -5.32
CA GLY A 50 0.38 -3.33 -4.93
C GLY A 50 0.96 -3.03 -3.55
N GLU A 51 2.24 -3.34 -3.41
CA GLU A 51 2.96 -2.95 -2.21
C GLU A 51 3.28 -1.44 -2.19
N PRO A 52 3.17 -0.77 -1.02
CA PRO A 52 2.56 -1.23 0.22
C PRO A 52 1.06 -0.92 0.37
N VAL A 53 0.39 -1.61 1.32
CA VAL A 53 -1.02 -1.38 1.71
C VAL A 53 -1.34 0.10 1.96
N LEU A 54 -0.35 0.86 2.43
CA LEU A 54 -0.44 2.31 2.57
C LEU A 54 -0.93 3.00 1.28
N PHE A 55 -0.49 2.55 0.11
CA PHE A 55 -0.88 3.12 -1.17
C PHE A 55 -2.34 2.84 -1.51
N CYS A 56 -2.94 1.80 -0.92
CA CYS A 56 -4.35 1.49 -1.14
C CYS A 56 -5.20 2.63 -0.58
N ARG A 57 -4.87 3.12 0.62
CA ARG A 57 -5.50 4.30 1.23
C ARG A 57 -5.31 5.56 0.38
N LEU A 58 -4.15 5.75 -0.24
CA LEU A 58 -3.94 6.93 -1.10
C LEU A 58 -4.90 6.93 -2.29
N LEU A 59 -5.08 5.77 -2.92
CA LEU A 59 -5.92 5.63 -4.10
C LEU A 59 -7.42 5.64 -3.76
N SER A 60 -7.81 5.26 -2.54
CA SER A 60 -9.21 5.36 -2.10
C SER A 60 -9.72 6.80 -2.04
N TYR A 61 -8.84 7.80 -2.00
CA TYR A 61 -9.20 9.23 -2.07
C TYR A 61 -10.13 9.55 -3.25
N PHE A 62 -9.89 8.93 -4.41
CA PHE A 62 -10.63 9.25 -5.62
C PHE A 62 -12.04 8.64 -5.64
N GLY A 63 -12.32 7.65 -4.78
CA GLY A 63 -13.64 7.02 -4.61
C GLY A 63 -13.92 5.80 -5.50
N GLN A 64 -13.02 5.48 -6.43
CA GLN A 64 -13.07 4.29 -7.28
C GLN A 64 -12.81 3.00 -6.51
N PRO A 65 -13.28 1.85 -7.05
CA PRO A 65 -12.81 0.53 -6.68
C PRO A 65 -11.28 0.41 -6.60
N VAL A 66 -10.81 -0.42 -5.67
CA VAL A 66 -9.38 -0.69 -5.45
C VAL A 66 -9.19 -2.19 -5.44
N ILE A 67 -8.30 -2.68 -6.29
CA ILE A 67 -7.81 -4.05 -6.28
C ILE A 67 -6.46 -4.01 -5.56
N GLY A 68 -6.45 -4.44 -4.30
CA GLY A 68 -5.28 -4.42 -3.42
C GLY A 68 -4.62 -5.79 -3.29
N TYR A 69 -3.29 -5.80 -3.40
CA TYR A 69 -2.49 -7.01 -3.26
C TYR A 69 -1.41 -6.84 -2.20
N ILE A 70 -1.61 -7.50 -1.06
CA ILE A 70 -0.91 -7.24 0.19
C ILE A 70 0.30 -8.16 0.34
N SER A 71 1.50 -7.60 0.20
CA SER A 71 2.78 -8.27 0.41
C SER A 71 3.60 -7.73 1.58
N THR A 72 3.15 -6.67 2.25
CA THR A 72 3.87 -6.09 3.39
C THR A 72 2.89 -5.43 4.36
N PRO A 73 3.06 -5.59 5.68
CA PRO A 73 2.15 -5.06 6.68
C PRO A 73 2.26 -3.53 6.76
N ILE A 74 1.15 -2.90 7.14
CA ILE A 74 1.05 -1.45 7.39
C ILE A 74 2.16 -0.98 8.35
N SER A 75 2.50 -1.80 9.35
CA SER A 75 3.50 -1.48 10.38
C SER A 75 4.93 -1.25 9.87
N VAL A 76 5.27 -1.70 8.66
CA VAL A 76 6.59 -1.45 8.04
C VAL A 76 6.75 0.00 7.60
N TYR A 77 5.66 0.64 7.17
CA TYR A 77 5.71 2.01 6.60
C TYR A 77 5.08 3.07 7.51
N VAL A 78 4.18 2.66 8.40
CA VAL A 78 3.41 3.55 9.26
C VAL A 78 3.96 3.51 10.69
N GLY A 79 4.26 4.69 11.23
CA GLY A 79 4.71 4.90 12.60
C GLY A 79 3.69 4.40 13.63
N LYS A 80 4.14 4.12 14.86
CA LYS A 80 3.29 3.48 15.89
C LYS A 80 2.03 4.31 16.21
N GLU A 81 2.21 5.62 16.23
CA GLU A 81 1.20 6.65 16.46
C GLU A 81 0.07 6.63 15.42
N ASP A 82 0.39 6.37 14.16
CA ASP A 82 -0.58 6.42 13.05
C ASP A 82 -1.21 5.03 12.77
N ARG A 83 -0.56 3.91 13.17
CA ARG A 83 -0.98 2.55 12.79
C ARG A 83 -2.46 2.24 13.04
N ALA A 84 -3.00 2.65 14.18
CA ALA A 84 -4.38 2.32 14.54
C ALA A 84 -5.39 2.89 13.53
N GLU A 85 -5.22 4.16 13.15
CA GLU A 85 -6.07 4.79 12.14
C GLU A 85 -5.92 4.11 10.77
N TRP A 86 -4.69 3.72 10.39
CA TRP A 86 -4.44 3.07 9.10
C TRP A 86 -5.04 1.68 9.03
N TYR A 87 -4.96 0.90 10.11
CA TYR A 87 -5.63 -0.40 10.18
C TYR A 87 -7.15 -0.25 10.18
N GLN A 88 -7.69 0.75 10.87
CA GLN A 88 -9.14 1.02 10.88
C GLN A 88 -9.66 1.35 9.49
N GLN A 89 -8.96 2.18 8.72
CA GLN A 89 -9.40 2.50 7.37
C GLN A 89 -9.19 1.34 6.40
N PHE A 90 -8.10 0.59 6.54
CA PHE A 90 -7.95 -0.62 5.76
C PHE A 90 -9.10 -1.60 6.04
N TYR A 91 -9.51 -1.73 7.30
CA TYR A 91 -10.67 -2.51 7.69
C TYR A 91 -11.95 -2.02 7.00
N GLU A 92 -12.22 -0.71 7.04
CA GLU A 92 -13.37 -0.10 6.36
C GLU A 92 -13.36 -0.33 4.85
N MET A 93 -12.20 -0.18 4.21
CA MET A 93 -12.01 -0.48 2.79
C MET A 93 -12.26 -1.96 2.49
N ALA A 94 -11.73 -2.86 3.31
CA ALA A 94 -11.89 -4.30 3.08
C ALA A 94 -13.32 -4.80 3.31
N LEU A 95 -14.16 -4.04 4.04
CA LEU A 95 -15.60 -4.30 4.15
C LEU A 95 -16.42 -3.73 3.00
N ASP A 96 -15.91 -2.77 2.25
CA ASP A 96 -16.62 -2.20 1.10
C ASP A 96 -16.53 -3.18 -0.09
N PRO A 97 -17.68 -3.68 -0.59
CA PRO A 97 -17.72 -4.67 -1.67
C PRO A 97 -17.20 -4.14 -3.02
N ARG A 98 -16.98 -2.83 -3.15
CA ARG A 98 -16.33 -2.23 -4.33
C ARG A 98 -14.83 -2.52 -4.37
N HIS A 99 -14.22 -2.85 -3.23
CA HIS A 99 -12.80 -3.16 -3.16
C HIS A 99 -12.56 -4.67 -3.13
N ILE A 100 -11.45 -5.10 -3.74
CA ILE A 100 -11.03 -6.50 -3.76
C ILE A 100 -9.64 -6.55 -3.17
N PHE A 101 -9.45 -7.28 -2.08
CA PHE A 101 -8.14 -7.46 -1.45
C PHE A 101 -7.74 -8.92 -1.44
N ALA A 102 -6.46 -9.17 -1.72
CA ALA A 102 -5.83 -10.47 -1.56
C ALA A 102 -4.45 -10.30 -0.93
N THR A 103 -3.96 -11.36 -0.29
CA THR A 103 -2.61 -11.40 0.29
C THR A 103 -1.71 -12.29 -0.54
N THR A 104 -0.41 -11.97 -0.61
CA THR A 104 0.53 -12.71 -1.47
C THR A 104 0.97 -14.03 -0.85
N THR A 105 0.90 -14.14 0.48
CA THR A 105 1.30 -15.32 1.23
C THR A 105 0.41 -15.52 2.47
N PRO A 106 0.34 -16.76 3.02
CA PRO A 106 -0.42 -17.01 4.24
C PRO A 106 0.05 -16.19 5.45
N ILE A 107 1.34 -15.85 5.54
CA ILE A 107 1.86 -15.07 6.67
C ILE A 107 1.34 -13.62 6.63
N PHE A 108 1.15 -13.04 5.44
CA PHE A 108 0.53 -11.71 5.34
C PHE A 108 -0.96 -11.77 5.63
N ASN A 109 -1.65 -12.85 5.27
CA ASN A 109 -3.02 -13.05 5.71
C ASN A 109 -3.14 -13.14 7.23
N GLU A 110 -2.28 -13.93 7.87
CA GLU A 110 -2.25 -14.04 9.32
C GLU A 110 -2.03 -12.67 9.98
N TRP A 111 -1.18 -11.82 9.41
CA TRP A 111 -1.00 -10.46 9.91
C TRP A 111 -2.21 -9.56 9.74
N VAL A 112 -2.92 -9.68 8.61
CA VAL A 112 -4.18 -8.94 8.40
C VAL A 112 -5.24 -9.43 9.39
N VAL A 113 -5.45 -10.74 9.50
CA VAL A 113 -6.40 -11.35 10.46
C VAL A 113 -6.06 -10.92 11.88
N TYR A 114 -4.80 -10.97 12.29
CA TYR A 114 -4.38 -10.55 13.63
C TYR A 114 -4.65 -9.05 13.89
N ALA A 115 -4.43 -8.20 12.90
CA ALA A 115 -4.56 -6.75 13.07
C ALA A 115 -5.99 -6.23 12.93
N THR A 116 -6.82 -6.86 12.10
CA THR A 116 -8.14 -6.34 11.72
C THR A 116 -9.29 -7.35 11.86
N GLY A 117 -8.98 -8.64 12.06
CA GLY A 117 -9.97 -9.71 12.09
C GLY A 117 -10.51 -10.12 10.70
N ILE A 118 -10.01 -9.52 9.62
CA ILE A 118 -10.46 -9.82 8.25
C ILE A 118 -9.61 -10.95 7.67
N ASP A 119 -10.28 -11.99 7.19
CA ASP A 119 -9.66 -13.08 6.43
C ASP A 119 -9.70 -12.75 4.93
N LEU A 120 -8.54 -12.71 4.29
CA LEU A 120 -8.39 -12.39 2.88
C LEU A 120 -7.94 -13.61 2.09
N PRO A 121 -8.38 -13.74 0.81
CA PRO A 121 -7.85 -14.79 -0.04
C PRO A 121 -6.34 -14.65 -0.21
N VAL A 122 -5.63 -15.78 -0.07
CA VAL A 122 -4.21 -15.87 -0.39
C VAL A 122 -4.07 -16.22 -1.87
N VAL A 123 -3.64 -15.26 -2.67
CA VAL A 123 -3.33 -15.47 -4.09
C VAL A 123 -1.83 -15.37 -4.20
N ARG A 124 -1.12 -16.44 -4.61
CA ARG A 124 0.34 -16.36 -4.79
C ARG A 124 0.65 -15.80 -6.17
N PRO A 125 1.63 -14.88 -6.30
CA PRO A 125 2.01 -14.39 -7.61
C PRO A 125 2.79 -15.52 -8.26
N ILE A 126 2.17 -16.20 -9.23
CA ILE A 126 2.89 -17.13 -10.09
C ILE A 126 3.56 -16.29 -11.16
N CYS A 127 4.74 -15.77 -10.86
CA CYS A 127 5.65 -15.34 -11.90
C CYS A 127 6.16 -16.61 -12.58
N THR A 128 5.40 -17.15 -13.54
CA THR A 128 6.03 -18.01 -14.53
C THR A 128 7.07 -17.14 -15.20
N TYR A 129 8.35 -17.37 -14.88
CA TYR A 129 9.44 -16.87 -15.70
C TYR A 129 9.10 -17.30 -17.12
N THR A 130 8.69 -16.36 -17.97
CA THR A 130 8.41 -16.67 -19.37
C THR A 130 9.75 -17.00 -20.00
N GLU A 131 9.97 -18.30 -20.08
CA GLU A 131 10.97 -18.99 -20.90
C GLU A 131 12.43 -18.82 -20.44
N ALA A 132 13.04 -19.96 -20.07
CA ALA A 132 14.48 -20.14 -20.01
C ALA A 132 14.96 -20.73 -21.34
#